data_AF-A0A7X3UG58-F1
#
_entry.id   AF-A0A7X3UG58-F1
#
_cell.length_a   1.000
_cell.length_b   1.000
_cell.length_c   1.000
_cell.angle_alpha   90.00
_cell.angle_beta   90.00
_cell.angle_gamma   90.00
#
_symmetry.space_group_name_H-M   'P 1'
#
loop_
_entity.id
_entity.type
_entity.pdbx_description
1 polymer ?
#
loop_
_entity_poly.entity_id
_entity_poly.type
_entity_poly.pdbx_seq_one_letter_code
_entity_poly.pdbx_strand_id
1 'polypeptide(L)'
;MQKIIVFGTVLGVIVLVGIGMFYALNVPRTAPKTYPADKGPNFIDVTSYPAKMQELYNLFTNKCSRCHTVARPINSTFTPEEWRQYVYKMMRKPGSGLTPKTAEQIIEFLIHDAQHRERNTK
;
A
#
# COMPACT_ATOMS: atom_id res chain seq x y z
N MET A 1 -9.01 -40.57 36.75
CA MET A 1 -9.75 -39.31 36.53
C MET A 1 -8.85 -38.18 36.02
N GLN A 2 -7.78 -37.80 36.74
CA GLN A 2 -6.86 -36.72 36.32
C GLN A 2 -6.32 -36.86 34.88
N LYS A 3 -5.85 -38.05 34.47
CA LYS A 3 -5.31 -38.29 33.13
C LYS A 3 -6.35 -38.13 32.02
N ILE A 4 -7.62 -38.45 32.30
CA ILE A 4 -8.73 -38.34 31.33
C ILE A 4 -9.13 -36.86 31.15
N ILE A 5 -9.16 -36.10 32.25
CA ILE A 5 -9.43 -34.65 32.23
C ILE A 5 -8.34 -33.93 31.42
N VAL A 6 -7.07 -34.23 31.68
CA VAL A 6 -5.94 -33.63 30.96
C VAL A 6 -6.01 -33.94 29.46
N PHE A 7 -6.27 -35.19 29.09
CA PHE A 7 -6.39 -35.57 27.68
C PHE A 7 -7.56 -34.87 26.98
N GLY A 8 -8.72 -34.79 27.65
CA GLY A 8 -9.89 -34.06 27.14
C GLY A 8 -9.61 -32.58 26.93
N THR A 9 -8.91 -31.93 27.87
CA THR A 9 -8.55 -30.51 27.73
C THR A 9 -7.55 -30.27 26.60
N VAL A 10 -6.55 -31.13 26.43
CA VAL A 10 -5.55 -31.00 25.37
C VAL A 10 -6.20 -31.19 23.99
N LEU A 11 -7.04 -32.22 23.84
CA LEU A 11 -7.75 -32.46 22.59
C LEU A 11 -8.70 -31.30 22.25
N GLY A 12 -9.42 -30.77 23.25
CA GLY A 12 -10.29 -29.61 23.07
C GLY A 12 -9.52 -28.36 22.61
N VAL A 13 -8.35 -28.07 23.18
CA VAL A 13 -7.51 -26.95 22.75
C VAL A 13 -7.00 -27.14 21.32
N ILE A 14 -6.55 -28.35 20.96
CA ILE A 14 -6.08 -28.66 19.60
C ILE A 14 -7.20 -28.45 18.59
N VAL A 15 -8.42 -28.91 18.90
CA VAL A 15 -9.59 -28.71 18.03
C VAL A 15 -9.93 -27.23 17.89
N LEU A 16 -9.94 -26.47 18.98
CA LEU A 16 -10.23 -25.02 18.94
C LEU A 16 -9.18 -24.24 18.14
N VAL A 17 -7.90 -24.54 18.32
CA VAL A 17 -6.81 -23.92 17.54
C VAL A 17 -6.90 -24.34 16.07
N GLY A 18 -7.17 -25.61 15.79
CA GLY A 18 -7.34 -26.13 14.43
C GLY A 18 -8.51 -25.46 13.70
N ILE A 19 -9.66 -25.30 14.37
CA ILE A 19 -10.81 -24.57 13.83
C ILE A 19 -10.44 -23.10 13.57
N GLY A 20 -9.84 -22.41 14.54
CA GLY A 20 -9.42 -21.01 14.39
C GLY A 20 -8.44 -20.80 13.23
N MET A 21 -7.46 -21.70 13.09
CA MET A 21 -6.48 -21.64 12.01
C MET A 21 -7.11 -21.98 10.64
N PHE A 22 -8.03 -22.95 10.58
CA PHE A 22 -8.79 -23.23 9.37
C PHE A 22 -9.61 -22.02 8.91
N TYR A 23 -10.30 -21.33 9.82
CA TYR A 23 -11.00 -20.09 9.49
C TYR A 23 -10.04 -19.00 8.99
N ALA A 24 -8.91 -18.78 9.66
CA ALA A 24 -7.92 -17.77 9.28
C ALA A 24 -7.31 -18.02 7.88
N LEU A 25 -7.06 -19.28 7.54
CA LEU A 25 -6.53 -19.67 6.23
C LEU A 25 -7.57 -19.57 5.10
N ASN A 26 -8.86 -19.74 5.42
CA ASN A 26 -9.95 -19.72 4.45
C ASN A 26 -10.66 -18.35 4.32
N VAL A 27 -10.20 -17.29 4.99
CA VAL A 27 -10.74 -15.94 4.76
C VAL A 27 -10.50 -15.56 3.29
N PRO A 28 -11.56 -15.38 2.48
CA PRO A 28 -11.39 -15.06 1.07
C PRO A 28 -10.69 -13.70 0.93
N ARG A 29 -9.47 -13.72 0.39
CA ARG A 29 -8.78 -12.50 0.00
C ARG A 29 -9.36 -12.05 -1.33
N THR A 30 -10.01 -10.90 -1.36
CA THR A 30 -10.43 -10.29 -2.62
C THR A 30 -9.19 -10.00 -3.46
N ALA A 31 -9.18 -10.48 -4.71
CA ALA A 31 -8.09 -10.19 -5.63
C ALA A 31 -7.98 -8.66 -5.81
N PRO A 32 -6.76 -8.10 -5.82
CA PRO A 32 -6.58 -6.67 -5.98
C PRO A 32 -7.08 -6.23 -7.36
N LYS A 33 -7.89 -5.17 -7.40
CA LYS A 33 -8.35 -4.57 -8.65
C LYS A 33 -7.15 -4.02 -9.44
N THR A 34 -7.10 -4.36 -10.73
CA THR A 34 -6.13 -3.85 -11.70
C THR A 34 -6.68 -2.61 -12.41
N TYR A 35 -5.81 -1.65 -12.71
CA TYR A 35 -6.15 -0.41 -13.40
C TYR A 35 -5.29 -0.24 -14.65
N PRO A 36 -5.74 0.50 -15.69
CA PRO A 36 -4.90 0.76 -16.86
C PRO A 36 -3.53 1.35 -16.53
N ALA A 37 -3.47 2.26 -15.54
CA ALA A 37 -2.23 2.87 -15.04
C ALA A 37 -1.22 1.86 -14.47
N ASP A 38 -1.65 0.66 -14.06
CA ASP A 38 -0.76 -0.38 -13.53
C ASP A 38 0.18 -0.97 -14.60
N LYS A 39 -0.17 -0.80 -15.88
CA LYS A 39 0.58 -1.33 -17.02
C LYS A 39 1.70 -0.40 -17.51
N GLY A 40 1.75 0.84 -17.00
CA GLY A 40 2.78 1.80 -17.36
C GLY A 40 4.12 1.52 -16.65
N PRO A 41 5.16 2.33 -16.94
CA PRO A 41 6.43 2.26 -16.22
C PRO A 41 6.23 2.34 -14.71
N ASN A 42 7.00 1.56 -13.97
CA ASN A 42 7.00 1.55 -12.50
C ASN A 42 8.18 2.35 -11.90
N PHE A 43 8.84 3.16 -12.73
CA PHE A 43 9.88 4.09 -12.30
C PHE A 43 9.84 5.33 -13.18
N ILE A 44 10.43 6.41 -12.69
CA ILE A 44 10.69 7.63 -13.46
C ILE A 44 12.11 8.10 -13.13
N ASP A 45 12.73 8.83 -14.05
CA ASP A 45 13.99 9.51 -13.79
C ASP A 45 13.72 10.84 -13.07
N VAL A 46 14.25 10.97 -11.85
CA VAL A 46 14.10 12.18 -11.01
C VAL A 46 15.41 12.96 -10.87
N THR A 47 16.44 12.63 -11.65
CA THR A 47 17.77 13.27 -11.54
C THR A 47 17.74 14.79 -11.75
N SER A 48 16.77 15.29 -12.51
CA SER A 48 16.56 16.72 -12.75
C SER A 48 15.72 17.41 -11.65
N TYR A 49 15.13 16.66 -10.73
CA TYR A 49 14.26 17.23 -9.69
C TYR A 49 15.09 17.86 -8.57
N PRO A 50 14.55 18.83 -7.80
CA PRO A 50 15.21 19.33 -6.59
C PRO A 50 15.56 18.19 -5.62
N ALA A 51 16.65 18.33 -4.85
CA ALA A 51 17.13 17.28 -3.94
C ALA A 51 16.04 16.75 -2.99
N LYS A 52 15.19 17.65 -2.46
CA LYS A 52 14.04 17.27 -1.64
C LYS A 52 13.09 16.31 -2.37
N MET A 53 12.79 16.57 -3.65
CA MET A 53 11.88 15.73 -4.42
C MET A 53 12.49 14.36 -4.76
N GLN A 54 13.81 14.28 -4.92
CA GLN A 54 14.51 13.00 -5.07
C GLN A 54 14.42 12.17 -3.78
N GLU A 55 14.59 12.78 -2.61
CA GLU A 55 14.37 12.11 -1.32
C GLU A 55 12.91 11.63 -1.18
N LEU A 56 11.96 12.49 -1.52
CA LEU A 56 10.54 12.14 -1.44
C LEU A 56 10.14 11.05 -2.45
N TYR A 57 10.78 10.97 -3.61
CA TYR A 57 10.62 9.85 -4.53
C TYR A 57 11.04 8.52 -3.90
N ASN A 58 12.17 8.49 -3.19
CA ASN A 58 12.61 7.30 -2.46
C ASN A 58 11.61 6.93 -1.36
N LEU A 59 11.11 7.90 -0.59
CA LEU A 59 10.06 7.64 0.41
C LEU A 59 8.79 7.06 -0.24
N PHE A 60 8.34 7.68 -1.34
CA PHE A 60 7.17 7.27 -2.09
C PHE A 60 7.31 5.84 -2.61
N THR A 61 8.40 5.51 -3.31
CA THR A 61 8.60 4.17 -3.86
C THR A 61 8.69 3.11 -2.77
N ASN A 62 9.38 3.40 -1.65
CA ASN A 62 9.49 2.49 -0.51
C ASN A 62 8.13 2.22 0.19
N LYS A 63 7.26 3.24 0.29
CA LYS A 63 5.98 3.10 0.98
C LYS A 63 4.87 2.58 0.08
N CYS A 64 4.77 3.09 -1.15
CA CYS A 64 3.65 2.81 -2.05
C CYS A 64 3.80 1.50 -2.83
N SER A 65 4.99 0.91 -2.92
CA SER A 65 5.22 -0.40 -3.54
C SER A 65 4.78 -1.61 -2.68
N ARG A 66 4.44 -1.38 -1.40
CA ARG A 66 4.15 -2.46 -0.44
C ARG A 66 2.88 -3.25 -0.75
N CYS A 67 1.92 -2.65 -1.45
CA CYS A 67 0.60 -3.24 -1.65
C CYS A 67 0.20 -3.41 -3.12
N HIS A 68 0.77 -2.61 -4.01
CA HIS A 68 0.56 -2.68 -5.46
C HIS A 68 1.71 -1.96 -6.18
N THR A 69 1.74 -2.04 -7.52
CA THR A 69 2.74 -1.33 -8.32
C THR A 69 2.69 0.18 -8.10
N VAL A 70 3.88 0.80 -8.07
CA VAL A 70 4.04 2.27 -8.05
C VAL A 70 3.73 2.90 -9.41
N ALA A 71 3.59 2.08 -10.47
CA ALA A 71 3.13 2.55 -11.78
C ALA A 71 1.78 3.27 -11.68
N ARG A 72 0.87 2.79 -10.81
CA ARG A 72 -0.47 3.36 -10.67
C ARG A 72 -0.44 4.87 -10.43
N PRO A 73 0.23 5.38 -9.39
CA PRO A 73 0.27 6.81 -9.17
C PRO A 73 1.08 7.60 -10.23
N ILE A 74 2.25 7.12 -10.67
CA ILE A 74 3.09 7.89 -11.63
C ILE A 74 2.51 7.93 -13.05
N ASN A 75 1.56 7.05 -13.38
CA ASN A 75 0.82 7.06 -14.65
C ASN A 75 -0.61 7.62 -14.52
N SER A 76 -0.98 8.21 -13.38
CA SER A 76 -2.29 8.84 -13.17
C SER A 76 -2.23 10.36 -13.39
N THR A 77 -3.37 10.93 -13.78
CA THR A 77 -3.56 12.37 -14.05
C THR A 77 -4.52 12.98 -13.04
N PHE A 78 -4.14 12.93 -11.76
CA PHE A 78 -4.94 13.52 -10.68
C PHE A 78 -4.56 14.97 -10.45
N THR A 79 -5.57 15.78 -10.14
CA THR A 79 -5.41 17.12 -9.59
C THR A 79 -4.77 17.05 -8.18
N PRO A 80 -4.22 18.16 -7.66
CA PRO A 80 -3.67 18.20 -6.30
C PRO A 80 -4.64 17.74 -5.21
N GLU A 81 -5.93 18.04 -5.34
CA GLU A 81 -6.94 17.62 -4.37
C GLU A 81 -7.24 16.12 -4.46
N GLU A 82 -7.36 15.59 -5.68
CA GLU A 82 -7.51 14.16 -5.90
C GLU A 82 -6.31 13.37 -5.38
N TRP A 83 -5.09 13.90 -5.49
CA TRP A 83 -3.90 13.28 -4.88
C TRP A 83 -4.01 13.17 -3.37
N ARG A 84 -4.44 14.23 -2.67
CA ARG A 84 -4.67 14.18 -1.22
C ARG A 84 -5.66 13.09 -0.87
N GLN A 85 -6.83 13.12 -1.50
CA GLN A 85 -7.89 12.14 -1.26
C GLN A 85 -7.40 10.71 -1.52
N TYR A 86 -6.64 10.51 -2.59
CA TYR A 86 -6.12 9.22 -3.00
C TYR A 86 -5.10 8.65 -2.00
N VAL A 87 -4.09 9.44 -1.63
CA VAL A 87 -3.06 9.00 -0.67
C VAL A 87 -3.66 8.77 0.70
N TYR A 88 -4.59 9.63 1.16
CA TYR A 88 -5.30 9.40 2.41
C TYR A 88 -6.18 8.15 2.39
N LYS A 89 -6.78 7.82 1.25
CA LYS A 89 -7.49 6.54 1.08
C LYS A 89 -6.54 5.35 1.23
N MET A 90 -5.32 5.43 0.70
CA MET A 90 -4.30 4.38 0.87
C MET A 90 -3.80 4.31 2.32
N MET A 91 -3.62 5.46 2.98
CA MET A 91 -3.23 5.53 4.39
C MET A 91 -4.21 4.79 5.30
N ARG A 92 -5.52 4.92 5.04
CA ARG A 92 -6.58 4.23 5.81
C ARG A 92 -6.64 2.71 5.56
N LYS A 93 -5.84 2.14 4.64
CA LYS A 93 -5.83 0.69 4.43
C LYS A 93 -5.10 -0.04 5.57
N PRO A 94 -5.62 -1.18 6.06
CA PRO A 94 -4.92 -1.99 7.06
C PRO A 94 -3.50 -2.34 6.60
N GLY A 95 -2.52 -2.14 7.48
CA GLY A 95 -1.11 -2.47 7.20
C GLY A 95 -0.40 -1.52 6.22
N SER A 96 -1.00 -0.38 5.85
CA SER A 96 -0.38 0.60 4.94
C SER A 96 0.97 1.13 5.44
N GLY A 97 1.12 1.28 6.76
CA GLY A 97 2.34 1.82 7.38
C GLY A 97 2.61 3.29 7.03
N LEU A 98 1.57 4.01 6.60
CA LEU A 98 1.58 5.45 6.32
C LEU A 98 1.10 6.22 7.55
N THR A 99 1.85 7.26 7.93
CA THR A 99 1.45 8.27 8.90
C THR A 99 1.01 9.56 8.19
N PRO A 100 0.28 10.48 8.84
CA PRO A 100 -0.09 11.76 8.23
C PRO A 100 1.11 12.52 7.67
N LYS A 101 2.23 12.56 8.41
CA LYS A 101 3.47 13.20 7.95
C LYS A 101 4.00 12.56 6.66
N THR A 102 4.11 11.23 6.60
CA THR A 102 4.60 10.56 5.39
C THR A 102 3.63 10.66 4.23
N ALA A 103 2.32 10.71 4.50
CA ALA A 103 1.30 10.89 3.48
C ALA A 103 1.44 12.26 2.80
N GLU A 104 1.59 13.34 3.59
CA GLU A 104 1.81 14.70 3.06
C GLU A 104 3.09 14.81 2.24
N GLN A 105 4.18 14.18 2.70
CA GLN A 105 5.43 14.10 1.94
C GLN A 105 5.27 13.38 0.59
N ILE A 106 4.48 12.31 0.55
CA ILE A 106 4.18 11.58 -0.71
C ILE A 106 3.28 12.42 -1.62
N ILE A 107 2.27 13.09 -1.07
CA ILE A 107 1.38 13.99 -1.80
C ILE A 107 2.19 15.12 -2.45
N GLU A 108 3.12 15.72 -1.71
CA GLU A 108 4.01 16.77 -2.21
C GLU A 108 4.78 16.31 -3.45
N PHE A 109 5.39 15.13 -3.39
CA PHE A 109 6.10 14.54 -4.53
C PHE A 109 5.17 14.27 -5.72
N LEU A 110 4.01 13.65 -5.50
CA LEU A 110 3.08 13.30 -6.58
C LEU A 110 2.52 14.52 -7.31
N ILE A 111 2.27 15.60 -6.58
CA ILE A 111 1.88 16.88 -7.17
C ILE A 111 3.02 17.47 -8.00
N HIS A 112 4.25 17.48 -7.47
CA HIS A 112 5.42 17.98 -8.19
C HIS A 112 5.65 17.22 -9.50
N ASP A 113 5.62 15.88 -9.44
CA ASP A 113 5.79 15.00 -10.59
C ASP A 113 4.71 15.21 -11.64
N ALA A 114 3.43 15.26 -11.24
CA ALA A 114 2.33 15.49 -12.16
C ALA A 114 2.50 16.82 -12.92
N GLN A 115 2.83 17.90 -12.21
CA GLN A 115 3.09 19.20 -12.82
C GLN A 115 4.33 19.20 -13.73
N HIS A 116 5.38 18.46 -13.36
CA HIS A 116 6.58 18.32 -14.19
C HIS A 116 6.28 17.60 -15.50
N ARG A 117 5.54 16.49 -15.45
CA ARG A 117 5.10 15.75 -16.66
C ARG A 117 4.19 16.57 -17.55
N GLU A 118 3.23 17.30 -16.97
CA GLU A 118 2.33 18.18 -17.71
C GLU A 118 3.07 19.28 -18.48
N ARG A 119 4.10 19.88 -17.87
CA ARG A 119 4.93 20.90 -18.54
C ARG A 119 5.77 20.33 -19.68
N ASN A 120 6.25 19.10 -19.56
CA ASN A 120 7.11 18.48 -20.57
C ASN A 120 6.35 17.78 -21.70
N THR A 121 5.03 17.66 -21.59
CA THR A 121 4.17 17.05 -22.63
C THR A 121 3.50 18.10 -23.52
N LYS A 122 3.58 19.39 -23.16
CA LYS A 122 3.10 20.53 -23.96
C LYS A 122 4.24 21.15 -24.72
#